data_AF-A0A847CSD3-F1
#
_entry.id   AF-A0A847CSD3-F1
#
_cell.length_a   1.000
_cell.length_b   1.000
_cell.length_c   1.000
_cell.angle_alpha   90.00
_cell.angle_beta   90.00
_cell.angle_gamma   90.00
#
_symmetry.space_group_name_H-M   'P 1'
#
loop_
_entity.id
_entity.type
_entity.pdbx_description
1 polymer ?
#
loop_
_entity_poly.entity_id
_entity_poly.type
_entity_poly.pdbx_seq_one_letter_code
_entity_poly.pdbx_strand_id
1 'polypeptide(L)'
;MFIKTKPSAGQGQIDDATKILNEALIAKATADLKASRNALEGAVKEANTIKVSASYYNAKYAEKESYDDAITAGQMILRKNDATYVEINEALDKINTANNALSGQETDKSKLLEEVNKEADIKGLDAYKNATDEEKEAYDNALKSAKEVLDMDTTLTQMDIEMSLMELKQATTALSGKADKTALKELIDSAKKLILDEIKPLDKEVIDALISAETAYESSETTQDEVDKAKKDLDDALVAREVGNDLAAAKNLLQKILEESQNVKASDAYKNATNSEKAAYDNAVLAGQKILSNPNSTIAEVNSARIDIGNAKRRLSGLPVVIDKVNKEILEVAIEDGERILKNNLPSNLQEELIGVLSEGQIVLLDYNATQAEIDRIIKKIRNEVLTIEKYLRQEKEKLQINPWILFSSYETTISAKLEKSVIGTKMITRYINGYEDGSFKPEGEITRGEAAVMYARLLTDNNVPKEKSTFEDVNDSDWFKDEINYIVNFGYKEGYSEKEFRPKDAITRGEFVQMIASSLQNESVKKSSLIDIDGHWAKEAIELAVSNGIVKGYEDGSFKPDETITRAEAVTMLNRLFKRSVTPDNIATVNENSITKFSDTKNHWAEYDIISASNTREQYVENGNWILVK
;
A
#
# COMPACT_ATOMS: atom_id res chain seq x y z
N MET A 1 -9.31 -96.56 -12.20
CA MET A 1 -9.52 -97.15 -10.84
C MET A 1 -10.00 -98.61 -10.85
N PHE A 2 -10.42 -99.21 -11.97
CA PHE A 2 -11.12 -100.52 -11.97
C PHE A 2 -10.30 -101.81 -12.19
N ILE A 3 -8.96 -101.75 -12.31
CA ILE A 3 -8.15 -102.96 -12.62
C ILE A 3 -7.34 -103.50 -11.43
N LYS A 4 -7.20 -102.75 -10.32
CA LYS A 4 -6.44 -103.19 -9.14
C LYS A 4 -7.11 -104.27 -8.26
N THR A 5 -8.27 -104.82 -8.65
CA THR A 5 -9.00 -105.82 -7.84
C THR A 5 -9.25 -107.18 -8.53
N LYS A 6 -8.64 -107.47 -9.70
CA LYS A 6 -8.70 -108.81 -10.31
C LYS A 6 -7.40 -109.61 -10.11
N PRO A 7 -7.41 -110.82 -9.49
CA PRO A 7 -6.19 -111.60 -9.21
C PRO A 7 -5.48 -112.25 -10.41
N SER A 8 -5.87 -111.94 -11.66
CA SER A 8 -5.38 -112.63 -12.87
C SER A 8 -5.17 -111.72 -14.09
N ALA A 9 -5.01 -110.40 -13.89
CA ALA A 9 -4.71 -109.51 -15.02
C ALA A 9 -3.31 -109.80 -15.58
N GLY A 10 -3.21 -110.28 -16.82
CA GLY A 10 -1.94 -110.48 -17.51
C GLY A 10 -1.27 -109.15 -17.88
N GLN A 11 0.06 -109.13 -18.05
CA GLN A 11 0.84 -107.92 -18.34
C GLN A 11 0.24 -107.07 -19.48
N GLY A 12 -0.25 -107.70 -20.56
CA GLY A 12 -0.91 -106.98 -21.66
C GLY A 12 -2.16 -106.17 -21.25
N GLN A 13 -2.94 -106.64 -20.26
CA GLN A 13 -4.10 -105.89 -19.76
C GLN A 13 -3.71 -104.68 -18.90
N ILE A 14 -2.53 -104.75 -18.25
CA ILE A 14 -1.96 -103.63 -17.49
C ILE A 14 -1.39 -102.58 -18.45
N ASP A 15 -0.71 -103.03 -19.51
CA ASP A 15 -0.14 -102.16 -20.54
C ASP A 15 -1.25 -101.40 -21.30
N ASP A 16 -2.33 -102.10 -21.70
CA ASP A 16 -3.50 -101.49 -22.34
C ASP A 16 -4.18 -100.46 -21.43
N ALA A 17 -4.34 -100.77 -20.15
CA ALA A 17 -4.92 -99.86 -19.16
C ALA A 17 -4.06 -98.60 -18.92
N THR A 18 -2.73 -98.77 -18.92
CA THR A 18 -1.76 -97.68 -18.76
C THR A 18 -1.77 -96.77 -19.98
N LYS A 19 -1.84 -97.34 -21.18
CA LYS A 19 -1.99 -96.60 -22.44
C LYS A 19 -3.28 -95.78 -22.46
N ILE A 20 -4.43 -96.38 -22.13
CA ILE A 20 -5.73 -95.69 -22.05
C ILE A 20 -5.68 -94.55 -21.03
N LEU A 21 -5.06 -94.76 -19.86
CA LEU A 21 -4.93 -93.72 -18.84
C LEU A 21 -4.05 -92.57 -19.33
N ASN A 22 -2.93 -92.85 -19.99
CA ASN A 22 -2.04 -91.84 -20.55
C ASN A 22 -2.73 -91.03 -21.67
N GLU A 23 -3.45 -91.71 -22.57
CA GLU A 23 -4.25 -91.06 -23.62
C GLU A 23 -5.33 -90.15 -23.00
N ALA A 24 -6.02 -90.60 -21.95
CA ALA A 24 -7.02 -89.80 -21.24
C ALA A 24 -6.40 -88.58 -20.52
N LEU A 25 -5.22 -88.72 -19.92
CA LEU A 25 -4.50 -87.62 -19.28
C LEU A 25 -4.03 -86.57 -20.29
N ILE A 26 -3.50 -87.01 -21.44
CA ILE A 26 -3.11 -86.11 -22.54
C ILE A 26 -4.33 -85.38 -23.12
N ALA A 27 -5.43 -86.10 -23.35
CA ALA A 27 -6.66 -85.52 -23.84
C ALA A 27 -7.22 -84.45 -22.88
N LYS A 28 -7.18 -84.71 -21.57
CA LYS A 28 -7.58 -83.74 -20.54
C LYS A 28 -6.65 -82.52 -20.54
N ALA A 29 -5.35 -82.71 -20.49
CA ALA A 29 -4.38 -81.61 -20.51
C ALA A 29 -4.51 -80.74 -21.77
N THR A 30 -4.80 -81.37 -22.92
CA THR A 30 -5.06 -80.66 -24.19
C THR A 30 -6.36 -79.85 -24.12
N ALA A 31 -7.42 -80.41 -23.54
CA ALA A 31 -8.69 -79.72 -23.36
C ALA A 31 -8.56 -78.53 -22.39
N ASP A 32 -7.87 -78.72 -21.26
CA ASP A 32 -7.63 -77.68 -20.25
C ASP A 32 -6.80 -76.53 -20.86
N LEU A 33 -5.73 -76.85 -21.61
CA LEU A 33 -4.92 -75.86 -22.33
C LEU A 33 -5.74 -75.05 -23.34
N LYS A 34 -6.58 -75.73 -24.13
CA LYS A 34 -7.46 -75.07 -25.10
C LYS A 34 -8.47 -74.17 -24.42
N ALA A 35 -9.05 -74.60 -23.30
CA ALA A 35 -9.99 -73.81 -22.52
C ALA A 35 -9.33 -72.53 -21.95
N SER A 36 -8.15 -72.65 -21.33
CA SER A 36 -7.38 -71.50 -20.84
C SER A 36 -7.01 -70.52 -21.97
N ARG A 37 -6.63 -71.04 -23.15
CA ARG A 37 -6.30 -70.18 -24.30
C ARG A 37 -7.51 -69.39 -24.78
N ASN A 38 -8.68 -70.04 -24.89
CA ASN A 38 -9.93 -69.38 -25.25
C ASN A 38 -10.31 -68.30 -24.22
N ALA A 39 -10.09 -68.55 -22.93
CA ALA A 39 -10.36 -67.57 -21.87
C ALA A 39 -9.44 -66.34 -22.00
N LEU A 40 -8.15 -66.54 -22.27
CA LEU A 40 -7.20 -65.45 -22.51
C LEU A 40 -7.55 -64.65 -23.78
N GLU A 41 -7.95 -65.32 -24.87
CA GLU A 41 -8.45 -64.65 -26.08
C GLU A 41 -9.70 -63.80 -25.79
N GLY A 42 -10.62 -64.31 -24.97
CA GLY A 42 -11.79 -63.57 -24.51
C GLY A 42 -11.42 -62.29 -23.77
N ALA A 43 -10.54 -62.40 -22.76
CA ALA A 43 -10.10 -61.26 -21.96
C ALA A 43 -9.38 -60.18 -22.81
N VAL A 44 -8.52 -60.60 -23.75
CA VAL A 44 -7.85 -59.68 -24.67
C VAL A 44 -8.83 -58.98 -25.61
N LYS A 45 -9.88 -59.67 -26.06
CA LYS A 45 -10.90 -59.12 -26.95
C LYS A 45 -11.79 -58.10 -26.23
N GLU A 46 -12.11 -58.34 -24.97
CA GLU A 46 -12.91 -57.43 -24.12
C GLU A 46 -12.19 -56.12 -23.80
N ALA A 47 -10.86 -56.05 -23.95
CA ALA A 47 -10.07 -54.87 -23.64
C ALA A 47 -10.56 -53.59 -24.31
N ASN A 48 -11.01 -53.66 -25.57
CA ASN A 48 -11.54 -52.48 -26.26
C ASN A 48 -12.82 -51.95 -25.63
N THR A 49 -13.65 -52.84 -25.07
CA THR A 49 -14.88 -52.47 -24.35
C THR A 49 -14.55 -51.86 -22.99
N ILE A 50 -13.56 -52.41 -22.29
CA ILE A 50 -13.13 -51.90 -20.98
C ILE A 50 -12.43 -50.54 -21.12
N LYS A 51 -11.63 -50.32 -22.16
CA LYS A 51 -10.91 -49.04 -22.36
C LYS A 51 -11.82 -47.83 -22.60
N VAL A 52 -13.08 -48.07 -22.99
CA VAL A 52 -14.09 -47.02 -23.16
C VAL A 52 -15.03 -46.89 -21.97
N SER A 53 -14.89 -47.72 -20.92
CA SER A 53 -15.69 -47.59 -19.70
C SER A 53 -15.08 -46.61 -18.71
N ALA A 54 -15.93 -46.01 -17.88
CA ALA A 54 -15.53 -45.04 -16.87
C ALA A 54 -14.53 -45.60 -15.86
N SER A 55 -14.62 -46.90 -15.57
CA SER A 55 -13.63 -47.61 -14.76
C SER A 55 -12.20 -47.48 -15.30
N TYR A 56 -12.01 -47.46 -16.63
CA TYR A 56 -10.69 -47.31 -17.22
C TYR A 56 -10.33 -45.85 -17.47
N TYR A 57 -11.11 -45.08 -18.23
CA TYR A 57 -10.65 -43.75 -18.67
C TYR A 57 -10.47 -42.77 -17.50
N ASN A 58 -11.29 -42.87 -16.45
CA ASN A 58 -11.15 -42.11 -15.19
C ASN A 58 -10.28 -42.80 -14.12
N ALA A 59 -9.70 -43.98 -14.40
CA ALA A 59 -8.74 -44.58 -13.48
C ALA A 59 -7.42 -43.80 -13.45
N LYS A 60 -6.65 -44.04 -12.37
CA LYS A 60 -5.32 -43.47 -12.22
C LYS A 60 -4.41 -43.97 -13.33
N TYR A 61 -3.43 -43.15 -13.69
CA TYR A 61 -2.47 -43.47 -14.75
C TYR A 61 -1.81 -44.85 -14.57
N ALA A 62 -1.30 -45.15 -13.36
CA ALA A 62 -0.62 -46.41 -13.07
C ALA A 62 -1.55 -47.65 -13.18
N GLU A 63 -2.84 -47.48 -12.93
CA GLU A 63 -3.84 -48.56 -13.06
C GLU A 63 -4.13 -48.85 -14.54
N LYS A 64 -4.27 -47.79 -15.36
CA LYS A 64 -4.41 -47.89 -16.83
C LYS A 64 -3.19 -48.53 -17.48
N GLU A 65 -1.99 -48.08 -17.10
CA GLU A 65 -0.72 -48.62 -17.57
C GLU A 65 -0.59 -50.11 -17.21
N SER A 66 -0.90 -50.48 -15.96
CA SER A 66 -0.88 -51.89 -15.52
C SER A 66 -1.84 -52.76 -16.32
N TYR A 67 -3.03 -52.25 -16.67
CA TYR A 67 -4.01 -52.97 -17.49
C TYR A 67 -3.52 -53.11 -18.94
N ASP A 68 -2.98 -52.05 -19.55
CA ASP A 68 -2.47 -52.07 -20.92
C ASP A 68 -1.27 -53.02 -21.08
N ASP A 69 -0.37 -53.03 -20.10
CA ASP A 69 0.76 -53.95 -20.04
C ASP A 69 0.30 -55.40 -19.92
N ALA A 70 -0.69 -55.68 -19.07
CA ALA A 70 -1.26 -57.01 -18.91
C ALA A 70 -1.92 -57.50 -20.21
N ILE A 71 -2.67 -56.63 -20.92
CA ILE A 71 -3.25 -56.94 -22.24
C ILE A 71 -2.16 -57.23 -23.27
N THR A 72 -1.11 -56.42 -23.31
CA THR A 72 0.03 -56.61 -24.22
C THR A 72 0.73 -57.95 -23.95
N ALA A 73 0.99 -58.27 -22.68
CA ALA A 73 1.56 -59.54 -22.28
C ALA A 73 0.66 -60.73 -22.68
N GLY A 74 -0.65 -60.62 -22.47
CA GLY A 74 -1.62 -61.62 -22.93
C GLY A 74 -1.59 -61.84 -24.44
N GLN A 75 -1.54 -60.77 -25.23
CA GLN A 75 -1.40 -60.84 -26.69
C GLN A 75 -0.09 -61.53 -27.11
N MET A 76 1.01 -61.28 -26.41
CA MET A 76 2.29 -61.96 -26.66
C MET A 76 2.21 -63.46 -26.39
N ILE A 77 1.57 -63.87 -25.28
CA ILE A 77 1.36 -65.28 -24.96
C ILE A 77 0.47 -65.98 -26.01
N LEU A 78 -0.56 -65.32 -26.52
CA LEU A 78 -1.43 -65.88 -27.56
C LEU A 78 -0.70 -66.15 -28.87
N ARG A 79 0.29 -65.32 -29.23
CA ARG A 79 1.14 -65.50 -30.41
C ARG A 79 2.16 -66.63 -30.27
N LYS A 80 2.41 -67.12 -29.05
CA LYS A 80 3.37 -68.20 -28.78
C LYS A 80 2.73 -69.56 -29.03
N ASN A 81 3.19 -70.28 -30.06
CA ASN A 81 2.63 -71.57 -30.49
C ASN A 81 2.80 -72.68 -29.43
N ASP A 82 3.84 -72.60 -28.60
CA ASP A 82 4.21 -73.55 -27.55
C ASP A 82 3.95 -73.00 -26.13
N ALA A 83 3.06 -72.00 -25.99
CA ALA A 83 2.67 -71.47 -24.69
C ALA A 83 2.13 -72.58 -23.76
N THR A 84 2.67 -72.64 -22.55
CA THR A 84 2.29 -73.64 -21.55
C THR A 84 0.98 -73.27 -20.84
N TYR A 85 0.35 -74.26 -20.20
CA TYR A 85 -0.84 -74.04 -19.37
C TYR A 85 -0.60 -72.99 -18.26
N VAL A 86 0.59 -73.00 -17.65
CA VAL A 86 0.94 -72.06 -16.58
C VAL A 86 1.08 -70.64 -17.13
N GLU A 87 1.84 -70.47 -18.22
CA GLU A 87 2.04 -69.15 -18.85
C GLU A 87 0.73 -68.48 -19.29
N ILE A 88 -0.21 -69.26 -19.83
CA ILE A 88 -1.53 -68.76 -20.26
C ILE A 88 -2.35 -68.29 -19.06
N ASN A 89 -2.43 -69.11 -18.00
CA ASN A 89 -3.22 -68.75 -16.82
C ASN A 89 -2.59 -67.60 -16.03
N GLU A 90 -1.26 -67.51 -15.94
CA GLU A 90 -0.59 -66.36 -15.33
C GLU A 90 -0.87 -65.04 -16.08
N ALA A 91 -0.89 -65.08 -17.42
CA ALA A 91 -1.25 -63.91 -18.21
C ALA A 91 -2.73 -63.52 -18.02
N LEU A 92 -3.62 -64.51 -17.99
CA LEU A 92 -5.04 -64.29 -17.73
C LEU A 92 -5.28 -63.71 -16.33
N ASP A 93 -4.61 -64.23 -15.30
CA ASP A 93 -4.70 -63.74 -13.92
C ASP A 93 -4.19 -62.31 -13.79
N LYS A 94 -3.12 -61.95 -14.51
CA LYS A 94 -2.61 -60.56 -14.55
C LYS A 94 -3.63 -59.61 -15.17
N ILE A 95 -4.27 -59.99 -16.28
CA ILE A 95 -5.31 -59.18 -16.91
C ILE A 95 -6.50 -59.00 -15.96
N ASN A 96 -6.97 -60.08 -15.34
CA ASN A 96 -8.09 -60.03 -14.39
C ASN A 96 -7.77 -59.18 -13.17
N THR A 97 -6.54 -59.30 -12.63
CA THR A 97 -6.09 -58.52 -11.47
C THR A 97 -6.02 -57.04 -11.82
N ALA A 98 -5.42 -56.68 -12.96
CA ALA A 98 -5.33 -55.29 -13.40
C ALA A 98 -6.71 -54.70 -13.72
N ASN A 99 -7.61 -55.48 -14.34
CA ASN A 99 -8.99 -55.06 -14.60
C ASN A 99 -9.74 -54.73 -13.30
N ASN A 100 -9.63 -55.60 -12.29
CA ASN A 100 -10.27 -55.41 -10.99
C ASN A 100 -9.64 -54.25 -10.19
N ALA A 101 -8.44 -53.80 -10.54
CA ALA A 101 -7.76 -52.68 -9.90
C ALA A 101 -8.13 -51.32 -10.50
N LEU A 102 -8.82 -51.29 -11.65
CA LEU A 102 -9.30 -50.06 -12.27
C LEU A 102 -10.31 -49.35 -11.36
N SER A 103 -9.91 -48.21 -10.81
CA SER A 103 -10.69 -47.50 -9.79
C SER A 103 -11.60 -46.39 -10.33
N GLY A 104 -11.58 -46.14 -11.64
CA GLY A 104 -12.34 -45.08 -12.28
C GLY A 104 -13.84 -45.15 -11.97
N GLN A 105 -14.47 -44.00 -11.87
CA GLN A 105 -15.91 -43.88 -11.61
C GLN A 105 -16.59 -43.20 -12.79
N GLU A 106 -17.91 -43.37 -12.87
CA GLU A 106 -18.75 -42.59 -13.78
C GLU A 106 -18.48 -41.10 -13.63
N THR A 107 -18.55 -40.39 -14.75
CA THR A 107 -18.18 -38.97 -14.79
C THR A 107 -19.24 -38.14 -14.09
N ASP A 108 -18.85 -37.46 -13.01
CA ASP A 108 -19.75 -36.66 -12.20
C ASP A 108 -19.85 -35.23 -12.74
N LYS A 109 -21.01 -34.93 -13.34
CA LYS A 109 -21.36 -33.62 -13.89
C LYS A 109 -22.08 -32.70 -12.88
N SER A 110 -22.41 -33.18 -11.68
CA SER A 110 -23.31 -32.50 -10.75
C SER A 110 -22.84 -31.10 -10.36
N LYS A 111 -21.56 -30.95 -10.04
CA LYS A 111 -20.96 -29.66 -9.64
C LYS A 111 -20.93 -28.64 -10.77
N LEU A 112 -20.68 -29.08 -12.00
CA LEU A 112 -20.71 -28.20 -13.18
C LEU A 112 -22.14 -27.75 -13.47
N LEU A 113 -23.10 -28.67 -13.39
CA LEU A 113 -24.51 -28.36 -13.55
C LEU A 113 -25.00 -27.37 -12.47
N GLU A 114 -24.60 -27.57 -11.22
CA GLU A 114 -24.91 -26.64 -10.12
C GLU A 114 -24.38 -25.23 -10.41
N GLU A 115 -23.15 -25.11 -10.92
CA GLU A 115 -22.55 -23.81 -11.24
C GLU A 115 -23.23 -23.15 -12.44
N VAL A 116 -23.51 -23.91 -13.51
CA VAL A 116 -24.24 -23.42 -14.70
C VAL A 116 -25.64 -22.92 -14.34
N ASN A 117 -26.33 -23.60 -13.42
CA ASN A 117 -27.67 -23.19 -12.98
C ASN A 117 -27.69 -21.84 -12.24
N LYS A 118 -26.55 -21.32 -11.80
CA LYS A 118 -26.44 -19.98 -11.20
C LYS A 118 -26.45 -18.85 -12.23
N GLU A 119 -26.54 -19.14 -13.54
CA GLU A 119 -26.52 -18.12 -14.61
C GLU A 119 -27.46 -16.95 -14.32
N ALA A 120 -28.74 -17.24 -14.04
CA ALA A 120 -29.73 -16.18 -13.84
C ALA A 120 -29.40 -15.31 -12.62
N ASP A 121 -28.90 -15.92 -11.55
CA ASP A 121 -28.49 -15.22 -10.34
C ASP A 121 -27.26 -14.36 -10.62
N ILE A 122 -26.22 -14.92 -11.24
CA ILE A 122 -24.97 -14.23 -11.58
C ILE A 122 -25.24 -13.06 -12.53
N LYS A 123 -26.00 -13.26 -13.60
CA LYS A 123 -26.38 -12.18 -14.53
C LYS A 123 -27.29 -11.13 -13.89
N GLY A 124 -27.96 -11.49 -12.80
CA GLY A 124 -28.74 -10.57 -11.97
C GLY A 124 -27.89 -9.71 -11.04
N LEU A 125 -26.64 -10.09 -10.75
CA LEU A 125 -25.73 -9.33 -9.89
C LEU A 125 -25.19 -8.08 -10.60
N ASP A 126 -24.94 -7.04 -9.82
CA ASP A 126 -24.31 -5.81 -10.30
C ASP A 126 -22.87 -6.08 -10.78
N ALA A 127 -22.21 -7.09 -10.18
CA ALA A 127 -20.93 -7.63 -10.63
C ALA A 127 -20.94 -7.99 -12.13
N TYR A 128 -22.03 -8.59 -12.63
CA TYR A 128 -22.17 -8.92 -14.04
C TYR A 128 -22.70 -7.74 -14.86
N LYS A 129 -23.79 -7.08 -14.39
CA LYS A 129 -24.45 -6.00 -15.14
C LYS A 129 -23.50 -4.86 -15.48
N ASN A 130 -22.60 -4.56 -14.57
CA ASN A 130 -21.70 -3.43 -14.70
C ASN A 130 -20.25 -3.83 -15.04
N ALA A 131 -19.97 -5.12 -15.25
CA ALA A 131 -18.71 -5.56 -15.82
C ALA A 131 -18.48 -4.97 -17.23
N THR A 132 -17.21 -4.94 -17.64
CA THR A 132 -16.82 -4.57 -19.02
C THR A 132 -17.40 -5.54 -20.05
N ASP A 133 -17.46 -5.11 -21.30
CA ASP A 133 -17.90 -5.96 -22.39
C ASP A 133 -16.97 -7.17 -22.54
N GLU A 134 -15.66 -6.99 -22.34
CA GLU A 134 -14.68 -8.08 -22.37
C GLU A 134 -14.88 -9.11 -21.24
N GLU A 135 -15.16 -8.66 -20.00
CA GLU A 135 -15.42 -9.55 -18.87
C GLU A 135 -16.75 -10.29 -19.01
N LYS A 136 -17.80 -9.62 -19.52
CA LYS A 136 -19.10 -10.24 -19.83
C LYS A 136 -18.94 -11.29 -20.91
N GLU A 137 -18.22 -10.96 -21.99
CA GLU A 137 -17.94 -11.88 -23.08
C GLU A 137 -17.13 -13.10 -22.59
N ALA A 138 -16.14 -12.90 -21.71
CA ALA A 138 -15.39 -13.98 -21.11
C ALA A 138 -16.27 -14.93 -20.27
N TYR A 139 -17.15 -14.38 -19.42
CA TYR A 139 -18.11 -15.19 -18.66
C TYR A 139 -19.11 -15.92 -19.56
N ASP A 140 -19.72 -15.23 -20.52
CA ASP A 140 -20.70 -15.82 -21.43
C ASP A 140 -20.09 -16.94 -22.29
N ASN A 141 -18.85 -16.76 -22.74
CA ASN A 141 -18.11 -17.80 -23.46
C ASN A 141 -17.79 -19.00 -22.56
N ALA A 142 -17.31 -18.78 -21.34
CA ALA A 142 -17.04 -19.86 -20.40
C ALA A 142 -18.32 -20.62 -20.02
N LEU A 143 -19.43 -19.92 -19.82
CA LEU A 143 -20.75 -20.51 -19.53
C LEU A 143 -21.28 -21.32 -20.72
N LYS A 144 -21.10 -20.82 -21.94
CA LYS A 144 -21.45 -21.55 -23.16
C LYS A 144 -20.64 -22.84 -23.28
N SER A 145 -19.32 -22.77 -23.12
CA SER A 145 -18.44 -23.95 -23.12
C SER A 145 -18.86 -24.97 -22.05
N ALA A 146 -19.20 -24.51 -20.84
CA ALA A 146 -19.70 -25.38 -19.77
C ALA A 146 -21.01 -26.09 -20.11
N LYS A 147 -21.96 -25.40 -20.77
CA LYS A 147 -23.20 -26.01 -21.26
C LYS A 147 -22.94 -27.05 -22.35
N GLU A 148 -22.04 -26.75 -23.28
CA GLU A 148 -21.63 -27.69 -24.34
C GLU A 148 -21.01 -28.96 -23.73
N VAL A 149 -20.16 -28.82 -22.71
CA VAL A 149 -19.59 -29.96 -21.95
C VAL A 149 -20.68 -30.78 -21.25
N LEU A 150 -21.71 -30.14 -20.66
CA LEU A 150 -22.81 -30.86 -20.03
C LEU A 150 -23.61 -31.70 -21.03
N ASP A 151 -23.80 -31.19 -22.25
CA ASP A 151 -24.57 -31.84 -23.33
C ASP A 151 -23.80 -32.98 -24.05
N MET A 152 -22.49 -33.12 -23.84
CA MET A 152 -21.69 -34.20 -24.45
C MET A 152 -21.98 -35.57 -23.81
N ASP A 153 -22.33 -36.55 -24.64
CA ASP A 153 -22.98 -37.78 -24.16
C ASP A 153 -22.00 -38.90 -23.73
N THR A 154 -20.77 -39.02 -24.27
CA THR A 154 -20.02 -40.29 -24.09
C THR A 154 -18.47 -40.29 -24.09
N THR A 155 -17.77 -39.15 -23.98
CA THR A 155 -16.29 -39.17 -24.02
C THR A 155 -15.59 -38.29 -22.98
N LEU A 156 -16.32 -37.75 -22.02
CA LEU A 156 -15.75 -36.83 -21.05
C LEU A 156 -15.10 -37.59 -19.90
N THR A 157 -13.89 -37.18 -19.58
CA THR A 157 -13.21 -37.58 -18.35
C THR A 157 -13.63 -36.67 -17.20
N GLN A 158 -13.41 -37.12 -15.96
CA GLN A 158 -13.63 -36.26 -14.79
C GLN A 158 -12.77 -34.98 -14.84
N MET A 159 -11.58 -35.06 -15.46
CA MET A 159 -10.69 -33.91 -15.64
C MET A 159 -11.28 -32.86 -16.59
N ASP A 160 -11.97 -33.29 -17.66
CA ASP A 160 -12.63 -32.37 -18.60
C ASP A 160 -13.74 -31.57 -17.90
N ILE A 161 -14.51 -32.22 -17.01
CA ILE A 161 -15.53 -31.55 -16.19
C ILE A 161 -14.89 -30.56 -15.21
N GLU A 162 -13.81 -30.97 -14.53
CA GLU A 162 -13.12 -30.12 -13.56
C GLU A 162 -12.45 -28.90 -14.20
N MET A 163 -11.88 -29.05 -15.40
CA MET A 163 -11.34 -27.93 -16.17
C MET A 163 -12.44 -26.93 -16.57
N SER A 164 -13.56 -27.42 -17.10
CA SER A 164 -14.69 -26.56 -17.47
C SER A 164 -15.28 -25.83 -16.25
N LEU A 165 -15.39 -26.51 -15.11
CA LEU A 165 -15.81 -25.91 -13.84
C LEU A 165 -14.83 -24.82 -13.37
N MET A 166 -13.52 -25.05 -13.52
CA MET A 166 -12.49 -24.10 -13.14
C MET A 166 -12.53 -22.84 -14.01
N GLU A 167 -12.65 -23.00 -15.33
CA GLU A 167 -12.77 -21.88 -16.28
C GLU A 167 -14.01 -21.02 -16.01
N LEU A 168 -15.18 -21.65 -15.81
CA LEU A 168 -16.41 -20.94 -15.48
C LEU A 168 -16.28 -20.16 -14.16
N LYS A 169 -15.69 -20.78 -13.13
CA LYS A 169 -15.46 -20.12 -11.84
C LYS A 169 -14.47 -18.96 -11.94
N GLN A 170 -13.39 -19.12 -12.70
CA GLN A 170 -12.43 -18.04 -12.94
C GLN A 170 -13.08 -16.86 -13.65
N ALA A 171 -13.84 -17.11 -14.72
CA ALA A 171 -14.56 -16.06 -15.43
C ALA A 171 -15.60 -15.38 -14.53
N THR A 172 -16.26 -16.13 -13.64
CA THR A 172 -17.19 -15.58 -12.64
C THR A 172 -16.47 -14.68 -11.64
N THR A 173 -15.30 -15.09 -11.13
CA THR A 173 -14.51 -14.27 -10.20
C THR A 173 -13.88 -13.05 -10.84
N ALA A 174 -13.71 -13.05 -12.17
CA ALA A 174 -13.17 -11.94 -12.94
C ALA A 174 -14.21 -10.86 -13.25
N LEU A 175 -15.50 -11.10 -12.98
CA LEU A 175 -16.54 -10.07 -13.08
C LEU A 175 -16.32 -9.02 -11.99
N SER A 176 -15.60 -7.96 -12.35
CA SER A 176 -15.22 -6.88 -11.43
C SER A 176 -16.39 -5.97 -11.04
N GLY A 177 -17.43 -5.90 -11.89
CA GLY A 177 -18.57 -5.00 -11.70
C GLY A 177 -18.13 -3.55 -11.56
N LYS A 178 -17.81 -2.88 -12.67
CA LYS A 178 -17.50 -1.44 -12.61
C LYS A 178 -18.69 -0.71 -11.97
N ALA A 179 -18.47 0.20 -11.04
CA ALA A 179 -19.62 0.84 -10.42
C ALA A 179 -20.48 1.63 -11.45
N ASP A 180 -21.81 1.51 -11.37
CA ASP A 180 -22.75 2.38 -12.08
C ASP A 180 -22.73 3.76 -11.43
N LYS A 181 -22.17 4.70 -12.18
CA LYS A 181 -21.90 6.07 -11.74
C LYS A 181 -22.86 7.10 -12.29
N THR A 182 -23.92 6.67 -12.97
CA THR A 182 -24.83 7.56 -13.70
C THR A 182 -25.51 8.54 -12.73
N ALA A 183 -26.11 8.04 -11.66
CA ALA A 183 -26.78 8.86 -10.66
C ALA A 183 -25.80 9.74 -9.85
N LEU A 184 -24.58 9.24 -9.61
CA LEU A 184 -23.52 10.02 -8.97
C LEU A 184 -23.10 11.21 -9.87
N LYS A 185 -22.99 10.98 -11.18
CA LYS A 185 -22.63 12.03 -12.15
C LYS A 185 -23.65 13.16 -12.20
N GLU A 186 -24.94 12.82 -12.27
CA GLU A 186 -26.02 13.81 -12.28
C GLU A 186 -26.00 14.68 -11.01
N LEU A 187 -25.69 14.07 -9.87
CA LEU A 187 -25.59 14.75 -8.58
C LEU A 187 -24.36 15.67 -8.51
N ILE A 188 -23.19 15.20 -8.98
CA ILE A 188 -21.96 16.01 -9.13
C ILE A 188 -22.21 17.21 -10.04
N ASP A 189 -22.84 17.01 -11.20
CA ASP A 189 -23.12 18.08 -12.15
C ASP A 189 -24.10 19.12 -11.59
N SER A 190 -24.98 18.69 -10.69
CA SER A 190 -25.89 19.59 -9.96
C SER A 190 -25.15 20.37 -8.88
N ALA A 191 -24.28 19.71 -8.11
CA ALA A 191 -23.47 20.33 -7.06
C ALA A 191 -22.46 21.34 -7.62
N LYS A 192 -21.80 21.05 -8.75
CA LYS A 192 -20.85 21.95 -9.44
C LYS A 192 -21.46 23.28 -9.89
N LYS A 193 -22.79 23.37 -10.02
CA LYS A 193 -23.49 24.61 -10.39
C LYS A 193 -23.69 25.55 -9.21
N LEU A 194 -23.44 25.10 -7.98
CA LEU A 194 -23.66 25.89 -6.78
C LEU A 194 -22.46 26.80 -6.50
N ILE A 195 -22.72 28.04 -6.09
CA ILE A 195 -21.68 28.94 -5.59
C ILE A 195 -21.37 28.55 -4.15
N LEU A 196 -20.21 27.94 -3.90
CA LEU A 196 -19.78 27.38 -2.60
C LEU A 196 -18.67 28.23 -1.97
N ASP A 197 -18.74 28.47 -0.66
CA ASP A 197 -17.75 29.24 0.11
C ASP A 197 -17.09 28.36 1.18
N GLU A 198 -15.81 28.04 1.01
CA GLU A 198 -15.03 27.12 1.86
C GLU A 198 -14.99 27.55 3.35
N ILE A 199 -15.24 28.83 3.64
CA ILE A 199 -15.26 29.37 5.00
C ILE A 199 -16.58 29.01 5.72
N LYS A 200 -17.64 28.67 4.99
CA LYS A 200 -18.94 28.27 5.57
C LYS A 200 -18.95 26.76 5.82
N PRO A 201 -19.18 26.30 7.06
CA PRO A 201 -19.07 24.89 7.41
C PRO A 201 -19.90 23.94 6.53
N LEU A 202 -21.12 24.32 6.16
CA LEU A 202 -22.00 23.48 5.35
C LEU A 202 -21.66 23.52 3.85
N ASP A 203 -21.14 24.65 3.37
CA ASP A 203 -20.62 24.72 2.00
C ASP A 203 -19.32 23.89 1.91
N LYS A 204 -18.50 23.89 2.98
CA LYS A 204 -17.31 23.03 3.09
C LYS A 204 -17.68 21.54 3.14
N GLU A 205 -18.70 21.14 3.89
CA GLU A 205 -19.20 19.76 3.86
C GLU A 205 -19.66 19.35 2.45
N VAL A 206 -20.32 20.24 1.70
CA VAL A 206 -20.67 19.99 0.29
C VAL A 206 -19.43 19.93 -0.60
N ILE A 207 -18.43 20.79 -0.39
CA ILE A 207 -17.16 20.76 -1.15
C ILE A 207 -16.43 19.43 -0.90
N ASP A 208 -16.29 19.01 0.35
CA ASP A 208 -15.57 17.79 0.73
C ASP A 208 -16.30 16.53 0.22
N ALA A 209 -17.63 16.50 0.32
CA ALA A 209 -18.44 15.42 -0.23
C ALA A 209 -18.43 15.42 -1.76
N LEU A 210 -18.37 16.59 -2.41
CA LEU A 210 -18.27 16.74 -3.87
C LEU A 210 -16.91 16.26 -4.37
N ILE A 211 -15.82 16.60 -3.70
CA ILE A 211 -14.47 16.08 -4.01
C ILE A 211 -14.44 14.56 -3.88
N SER A 212 -15.03 14.03 -2.80
CA SER A 212 -15.10 12.59 -2.58
C SER A 212 -15.94 11.89 -3.65
N ALA A 213 -17.07 12.50 -4.06
CA ALA A 213 -17.92 12.04 -5.14
C ALA A 213 -17.22 12.08 -6.51
N GLU A 214 -16.49 13.14 -6.83
CA GLU A 214 -15.70 13.26 -8.06
C GLU A 214 -14.58 12.23 -8.12
N THR A 215 -13.88 12.02 -7.01
CA THR A 215 -12.85 10.99 -6.89
C THR A 215 -13.43 9.59 -7.13
N ALA A 216 -14.57 9.29 -6.49
CA ALA A 216 -15.30 8.05 -6.69
C ALA A 216 -15.85 7.92 -8.12
N TYR A 217 -16.18 9.03 -8.79
CA TYR A 217 -16.65 9.05 -10.17
C TYR A 217 -15.52 8.80 -11.19
N GLU A 218 -14.37 9.42 -11.00
CA GLU A 218 -13.24 9.39 -11.95
C GLU A 218 -12.42 8.09 -11.88
N SER A 219 -12.35 7.43 -10.72
CA SER A 219 -11.54 6.21 -10.54
C SER A 219 -12.16 4.99 -11.24
N SER A 220 -11.38 4.29 -12.08
CA SER A 220 -11.83 3.04 -12.74
C SER A 220 -12.04 1.87 -11.77
N GLU A 221 -11.46 1.96 -10.57
CA GLU A 221 -11.40 0.89 -9.56
C GLU A 221 -12.45 1.04 -8.45
N THR A 222 -13.26 2.10 -8.47
CA THR A 222 -14.27 2.35 -7.43
C THR A 222 -15.37 1.29 -7.49
N THR A 223 -15.65 0.69 -6.33
CA THR A 223 -16.70 -0.31 -6.13
C THR A 223 -18.10 0.32 -6.10
N GLN A 224 -19.15 -0.47 -6.33
CA GLN A 224 -20.53 0.04 -6.27
C GLN A 224 -20.88 0.61 -4.90
N ASP A 225 -20.44 -0.03 -3.80
CA ASP A 225 -20.67 0.45 -2.44
C ASP A 225 -20.02 1.83 -2.19
N GLU A 226 -18.84 2.05 -2.77
CA GLU A 226 -18.15 3.35 -2.67
C GLU A 226 -18.85 4.42 -3.50
N VAL A 227 -19.41 4.07 -4.66
CA VAL A 227 -20.22 5.00 -5.47
C VAL A 227 -21.54 5.34 -4.77
N ASP A 228 -22.23 4.35 -4.20
CA ASP A 228 -23.49 4.56 -3.46
C ASP A 228 -23.25 5.39 -2.20
N LYS A 229 -22.15 5.13 -1.50
CA LYS A 229 -21.72 5.93 -0.35
C LYS A 229 -21.38 7.36 -0.76
N ALA A 230 -20.56 7.56 -1.79
CA ALA A 230 -20.17 8.90 -2.22
C ALA A 230 -21.38 9.71 -2.74
N LYS A 231 -22.33 9.03 -3.41
CA LYS A 231 -23.61 9.62 -3.79
C LYS A 231 -24.41 10.03 -2.56
N LYS A 232 -24.54 9.15 -1.57
CA LYS A 232 -25.30 9.43 -0.35
C LYS A 232 -24.65 10.55 0.47
N ASP A 233 -23.33 10.57 0.60
CA ASP A 233 -22.61 11.58 1.37
C ASP A 233 -22.74 12.96 0.70
N LEU A 234 -22.68 13.02 -0.65
CA LEU A 234 -22.94 14.26 -1.40
C LEU A 234 -24.41 14.70 -1.29
N ASP A 235 -25.36 13.77 -1.38
CA ASP A 235 -26.79 14.06 -1.23
C ASP A 235 -27.11 14.58 0.18
N ASP A 236 -26.58 13.93 1.22
CA ASP A 236 -26.74 14.35 2.62
C ASP A 236 -26.10 15.71 2.88
N ALA A 237 -24.92 15.98 2.32
CA ALA A 237 -24.26 17.28 2.44
C ALA A 237 -25.06 18.39 1.73
N LEU A 238 -25.58 18.12 0.53
CA LEU A 238 -26.43 19.06 -0.21
C LEU A 238 -27.71 19.36 0.57
N VAL A 239 -28.34 18.34 1.14
CA VAL A 239 -29.51 18.48 2.02
C VAL A 239 -29.15 19.27 3.28
N ALA A 240 -28.03 18.96 3.95
CA ALA A 240 -27.58 19.65 5.14
C ALA A 240 -27.29 21.14 4.88
N ARG A 241 -26.73 21.46 3.72
CA ARG A 241 -26.48 22.82 3.26
C ARG A 241 -27.76 23.59 2.93
N GLU A 242 -28.71 22.96 2.24
CA GLU A 242 -30.04 23.57 2.02
C GLU A 242 -30.76 23.83 3.36
N VAL A 243 -30.60 22.92 4.33
CA VAL A 243 -31.28 22.98 5.63
C VAL A 243 -30.61 23.95 6.62
N GLY A 244 -29.29 24.10 6.59
CA GLY A 244 -28.54 24.76 7.66
C GLY A 244 -28.39 26.28 7.58
N ASN A 245 -29.16 26.95 6.71
CA ASN A 245 -29.38 28.40 6.79
C ASN A 245 -30.64 28.77 7.60
N ASP A 246 -31.36 27.80 8.18
CA ASP A 246 -32.57 28.01 8.96
C ASP A 246 -32.49 27.34 10.35
N LEU A 247 -32.46 28.18 11.39
CA LEU A 247 -32.44 27.74 12.79
C LEU A 247 -33.67 26.88 13.15
N ALA A 248 -34.83 27.13 12.57
CA ALA A 248 -36.03 26.33 12.81
C ALA A 248 -35.88 24.92 12.24
N ALA A 249 -35.24 24.77 11.08
CA ALA A 249 -34.97 23.47 10.47
C ALA A 249 -33.89 22.68 11.23
N ALA A 250 -32.82 23.34 11.67
CA ALA A 250 -31.81 22.73 12.55
C ALA A 250 -32.42 22.24 13.87
N LYS A 251 -33.32 23.03 14.47
CA LYS A 251 -34.08 22.65 15.68
C LYS A 251 -35.03 21.49 15.42
N ASN A 252 -35.70 21.43 14.26
CA ASN A 252 -36.55 20.30 13.89
C ASN A 252 -35.74 18.99 13.77
N LEU A 253 -34.50 19.04 13.26
CA LEU A 253 -33.63 17.87 13.20
C LEU A 253 -33.14 17.42 14.58
N LEU A 254 -32.74 18.37 15.43
CA LEU A 254 -32.41 18.06 16.83
C LEU A 254 -33.62 17.48 17.57
N GLN A 255 -34.83 18.00 17.30
CA GLN A 255 -36.07 17.46 17.85
C GLN A 255 -36.30 15.99 17.43
N LYS A 256 -36.14 15.65 16.15
CA LYS A 256 -36.26 14.25 15.68
C LYS A 256 -35.24 13.33 16.37
N ILE A 257 -33.99 13.74 16.48
CA ILE A 257 -32.93 12.97 17.18
C ILE A 257 -33.30 12.74 18.66
N LEU A 258 -33.90 13.73 19.31
CA LEU A 258 -34.34 13.64 20.70
C LEU A 258 -35.58 12.77 20.86
N GLU A 259 -36.51 12.78 19.92
CA GLU A 259 -37.66 11.87 19.89
C GLU A 259 -37.22 10.41 19.72
N GLU A 260 -36.25 10.15 18.84
CA GLU A 260 -35.65 8.83 18.66
C GLU A 260 -34.83 8.34 19.87
N SER A 261 -34.39 9.25 20.74
CA SER A 261 -33.54 8.92 21.89
C SER A 261 -34.23 7.96 22.89
N GLN A 262 -35.56 7.98 22.96
CA GLN A 262 -36.36 7.06 23.78
C GLN A 262 -36.23 5.61 23.29
N ASN A 263 -36.17 5.40 21.98
CA ASN A 263 -35.98 4.08 21.37
C ASN A 263 -34.57 3.55 21.62
N VAL A 264 -33.57 4.43 21.64
CA VAL A 264 -32.19 4.06 21.98
C VAL A 264 -32.09 3.56 23.42
N LYS A 265 -32.77 4.18 24.39
CA LYS A 265 -32.80 3.71 25.79
C LYS A 265 -33.42 2.32 25.95
N ALA A 266 -34.34 1.95 25.06
CA ALA A 266 -34.95 0.62 25.03
C ALA A 266 -34.07 -0.44 24.34
N SER A 267 -33.04 -0.04 23.59
CA SER A 267 -32.18 -0.92 22.80
C SER A 267 -31.23 -1.77 23.65
N ASP A 268 -30.80 -2.91 23.12
CA ASP A 268 -29.84 -3.78 23.77
C ASP A 268 -28.44 -3.15 23.86
N ALA A 269 -28.06 -2.33 22.87
CA ALA A 269 -26.83 -1.54 22.91
C ALA A 269 -26.81 -0.62 24.15
N TYR A 270 -27.91 0.08 24.43
CA TYR A 270 -28.01 0.90 25.64
C TYR A 270 -28.03 0.06 26.91
N LYS A 271 -28.81 -1.04 26.96
CA LYS A 271 -28.91 -1.89 28.16
C LYS A 271 -27.59 -2.55 28.54
N ASN A 272 -26.81 -2.95 27.54
CA ASN A 272 -25.54 -3.66 27.72
C ASN A 272 -24.33 -2.73 27.89
N ALA A 273 -24.47 -1.44 27.57
CA ALA A 273 -23.42 -0.44 27.78
C ALA A 273 -23.09 -0.23 29.26
N THR A 274 -21.89 0.28 29.53
CA THR A 274 -21.44 0.61 30.89
C THR A 274 -22.26 1.76 31.49
N ASN A 275 -22.27 1.86 32.82
CA ASN A 275 -22.97 2.96 33.50
C ASN A 275 -22.42 4.34 33.08
N SER A 276 -21.13 4.42 32.73
CA SER A 276 -20.50 5.65 32.25
C SER A 276 -20.99 6.04 30.85
N GLU A 277 -21.10 5.08 29.93
CA GLU A 277 -21.58 5.33 28.56
C GLU A 277 -23.07 5.66 28.52
N LYS A 278 -23.87 4.99 29.35
CA LYS A 278 -25.28 5.32 29.58
C LYS A 278 -25.44 6.75 30.08
N ALA A 279 -24.66 7.13 31.11
CA ALA A 279 -24.67 8.48 31.65
C ALA A 279 -24.22 9.53 30.61
N ALA A 280 -23.20 9.23 29.80
CA ALA A 280 -22.75 10.11 28.73
C ALA A 280 -23.84 10.36 27.67
N TYR A 281 -24.56 9.31 27.27
CA TYR A 281 -25.69 9.44 26.35
C TYR A 281 -26.86 10.21 26.96
N ASP A 282 -27.23 9.89 28.20
CA ASP A 282 -28.31 10.59 28.91
C ASP A 282 -28.02 12.09 29.09
N ASN A 283 -26.77 12.44 29.41
CA ASN A 283 -26.34 13.82 29.55
C ASN A 283 -26.33 14.57 28.21
N ALA A 284 -25.90 13.92 27.11
CA ALA A 284 -25.94 14.52 25.77
C ALA A 284 -27.38 14.79 25.30
N VAL A 285 -28.30 13.84 25.55
CA VAL A 285 -29.72 14.01 25.25
C VAL A 285 -30.33 15.15 26.07
N LEU A 286 -30.00 15.25 27.37
CA LEU A 286 -30.44 16.36 28.23
C LEU A 286 -29.89 17.72 27.76
N ALA A 287 -28.63 17.77 27.33
CA ALA A 287 -28.03 18.98 26.77
C ALA A 287 -28.74 19.41 25.48
N GLY A 288 -29.02 18.48 24.57
CA GLY A 288 -29.81 18.74 23.38
C GLY A 288 -31.22 19.24 23.66
N GLN A 289 -31.91 18.68 24.66
CA GLN A 289 -33.25 19.16 25.07
C GLN A 289 -33.21 20.61 25.59
N LYS A 290 -32.17 20.97 26.35
CA LYS A 290 -31.97 22.35 26.82
C LYS A 290 -31.69 23.32 25.68
N ILE A 291 -30.89 22.90 24.70
CA ILE A 291 -30.56 23.72 23.52
C ILE A 291 -31.80 23.90 22.62
N LEU A 292 -32.62 22.84 22.46
CA LEU A 292 -33.86 22.89 21.68
C LEU A 292 -34.91 23.83 22.31
N SER A 293 -35.06 23.78 23.64
CA SER A 293 -36.02 24.62 24.40
C SER A 293 -35.57 26.07 24.59
N ASN A 294 -34.30 26.38 24.35
CA ASN A 294 -33.79 27.75 24.39
C ASN A 294 -34.22 28.53 23.13
N PRO A 295 -35.05 29.59 23.22
CA PRO A 295 -35.47 30.36 22.05
C PRO A 295 -34.31 31.10 21.36
N ASN A 296 -33.22 31.36 22.08
CA ASN A 296 -32.05 32.11 21.60
C ASN A 296 -30.87 31.23 21.21
N SER A 297 -31.02 29.90 21.18
CA SER A 297 -29.93 29.02 20.77
C SER A 297 -29.52 29.28 19.31
N THR A 298 -28.22 29.26 19.08
CA THR A 298 -27.57 29.46 17.79
C THR A 298 -27.55 28.17 16.97
N ILE A 299 -27.37 28.29 15.66
CA ILE A 299 -27.26 27.14 14.75
C ILE A 299 -26.07 26.25 15.15
N ALA A 300 -24.96 26.86 15.59
CA ALA A 300 -23.77 26.14 16.05
C ALA A 300 -24.04 25.30 17.31
N GLU A 301 -24.76 25.83 18.30
CA GLU A 301 -25.14 25.09 19.50
C GLU A 301 -26.08 23.93 19.17
N VAL A 302 -27.04 24.14 18.25
CA VAL A 302 -27.95 23.09 17.79
C VAL A 302 -27.19 21.99 17.06
N ASN A 303 -26.22 22.33 16.22
CA ASN A 303 -25.40 21.35 15.50
C ASN A 303 -24.44 20.59 16.42
N SER A 304 -23.81 21.27 17.39
CA SER A 304 -22.99 20.63 18.42
C SER A 304 -23.79 19.59 19.20
N ALA A 305 -25.01 19.95 19.63
CA ALA A 305 -25.87 19.02 20.36
C ALA A 305 -26.24 17.75 19.55
N ARG A 306 -26.49 17.91 18.24
CA ARG A 306 -26.77 16.77 17.34
C ARG A 306 -25.57 15.82 17.25
N ILE A 307 -24.38 16.38 17.12
CA ILE A 307 -23.10 15.64 17.05
C ILE A 307 -22.84 14.91 18.36
N ASP A 308 -23.00 15.59 19.50
CA ASP A 308 -22.77 15.02 20.83
C ASP A 308 -23.69 13.82 21.11
N ILE A 309 -24.97 13.92 20.75
CA ILE A 309 -25.93 12.82 20.88
C ILE A 309 -25.55 11.66 19.95
N GLY A 310 -25.18 11.94 18.70
CA GLY A 310 -24.74 10.92 17.74
C GLY A 310 -23.49 10.18 18.21
N ASN A 311 -22.52 10.90 18.77
CA ASN A 311 -21.28 10.35 19.30
C ASN A 311 -21.51 9.49 20.54
N ALA A 312 -22.34 9.96 21.46
CA ALA A 312 -22.71 9.16 22.61
C ALA A 312 -23.50 7.90 22.20
N LYS A 313 -24.34 7.98 21.16
CA LYS A 313 -25.04 6.81 20.58
C LYS A 313 -24.06 5.77 20.02
N ARG A 314 -23.04 6.21 19.28
CA ARG A 314 -22.00 5.32 18.71
C ARG A 314 -21.21 4.59 19.80
N ARG A 315 -20.88 5.28 20.90
CA ARG A 315 -20.21 4.67 22.06
C ARG A 315 -21.01 3.51 22.65
N LEU A 316 -22.34 3.66 22.78
CA LEU A 316 -23.20 2.57 23.26
C LEU A 316 -23.14 1.32 22.38
N SER A 317 -22.84 1.48 21.08
CA SER A 317 -22.72 0.37 20.12
C SER A 317 -21.28 -0.11 19.91
N GLY A 318 -20.33 0.34 20.73
CA GLY A 318 -18.91 -0.03 20.60
C GLY A 318 -18.22 0.51 19.36
N LEU A 319 -18.83 1.51 18.68
CA LEU A 319 -18.30 2.12 17.46
C LEU A 319 -17.39 3.31 17.82
N PRO A 320 -16.32 3.57 17.03
CA PRO A 320 -15.43 4.71 17.25
C PRO A 320 -16.20 6.04 17.16
N VAL A 321 -15.82 7.00 18.01
CA VAL A 321 -16.44 8.33 18.11
C VAL A 321 -15.94 9.23 16.97
N VAL A 322 -16.79 10.08 16.41
CA VAL A 322 -16.35 11.18 15.53
C VAL A 322 -15.99 12.36 16.43
N ILE A 323 -14.74 12.45 16.86
CA ILE A 323 -14.31 13.54 17.74
C ILE A 323 -13.80 14.69 16.87
N ASP A 324 -14.48 15.83 16.89
CA ASP A 324 -13.77 17.10 16.69
C ASP A 324 -13.01 17.38 18.00
N LYS A 325 -11.72 17.04 18.03
CA LYS A 325 -10.83 17.50 19.09
C LYS A 325 -10.33 18.88 18.70
N VAL A 326 -10.66 19.89 19.49
CA VAL A 326 -9.92 21.14 19.51
C VAL A 326 -8.56 20.90 20.18
N ASN A 327 -7.44 21.15 19.50
CA ASN A 327 -6.09 20.86 20.00
C ASN A 327 -5.62 21.92 21.02
N LYS A 328 -5.30 21.50 22.25
CA LYS A 328 -4.90 22.38 23.37
C LYS A 328 -3.41 22.34 23.74
N GLU A 329 -2.63 21.51 23.06
CA GLU A 329 -1.21 21.27 23.35
C GLU A 329 -0.37 22.57 23.25
N ILE A 330 -0.78 23.51 22.39
CA ILE A 330 -0.12 24.82 22.24
C ILE A 330 -0.36 25.73 23.46
N LEU A 331 -1.52 25.61 24.11
CA LEU A 331 -1.82 26.35 25.33
C LEU A 331 -1.03 25.78 26.53
N GLU A 332 -0.86 24.46 26.61
CA GLU A 332 0.04 23.80 27.58
C GLU A 332 1.47 24.35 27.50
N VAL A 333 2.03 24.38 26.29
CA VAL A 333 3.41 24.85 26.07
C VAL A 333 3.56 26.35 26.40
N ALA A 334 2.58 27.18 26.02
CA ALA A 334 2.61 28.61 26.34
C ALA A 334 2.58 28.86 27.86
N ILE A 335 1.84 28.03 28.61
CA ILE A 335 1.77 28.11 30.07
C ILE A 335 3.12 27.74 30.70
N GLU A 336 3.72 26.64 30.27
CA GLU A 336 5.03 26.19 30.79
C GLU A 336 6.15 27.22 30.53
N ASP A 337 6.12 27.91 29.38
CA ASP A 337 7.10 28.95 29.06
C ASP A 337 6.94 30.19 29.94
N GLY A 338 5.71 30.64 30.21
CA GLY A 338 5.48 31.74 31.14
C GLY A 338 5.88 31.38 32.58
N GLU A 339 5.60 30.15 33.03
CA GLU A 339 6.05 29.67 34.35
C GLU A 339 7.58 29.60 34.48
N ARG A 340 8.29 29.33 33.37
CA ARG A 340 9.76 29.37 33.36
C ARG A 340 10.29 30.80 33.47
N ILE A 341 9.64 31.78 32.85
CA ILE A 341 10.03 33.19 32.92
C ILE A 341 9.83 33.76 34.32
N LEU A 342 8.79 33.33 35.04
CA LEU A 342 8.54 33.67 36.45
C LEU A 342 9.66 33.26 37.42
N LYS A 343 10.59 32.38 37.01
CA LYS A 343 11.76 31.99 37.81
C LYS A 343 12.90 33.01 37.77
N ASN A 344 12.80 34.04 36.93
CA ASN A 344 13.74 35.17 36.93
C ASN A 344 13.33 36.22 38.00
N ASN A 345 14.27 37.05 38.46
CA ASN A 345 14.00 38.06 39.47
C ASN A 345 13.28 39.28 38.87
N LEU A 346 11.98 39.13 38.60
CA LEU A 346 11.12 40.13 37.97
C LEU A 346 10.57 41.14 38.98
N PRO A 347 10.28 42.40 38.57
CA PRO A 347 9.48 43.32 39.37
C PRO A 347 8.10 42.72 39.71
N SER A 348 7.64 42.94 40.93
CA SER A 348 6.42 42.30 41.47
C SER A 348 5.17 42.52 40.62
N ASN A 349 5.03 43.69 39.99
CA ASN A 349 3.88 43.99 39.13
C ASN A 349 3.85 43.13 37.85
N LEU A 350 4.99 42.92 37.19
CA LEU A 350 5.07 42.06 36.00
C LEU A 350 4.92 40.58 36.36
N GLN A 351 5.39 40.20 37.55
CA GLN A 351 5.22 38.85 38.07
C GLN A 351 3.74 38.53 38.33
N GLU A 352 3.01 39.45 38.96
CA GLU A 352 1.57 39.30 39.24
C GLU A 352 0.73 39.21 37.96
N GLU A 353 1.02 40.05 36.95
CA GLU A 353 0.31 40.04 35.67
C GLU A 353 0.53 38.73 34.91
N LEU A 354 1.78 38.23 34.84
CA LEU A 354 2.09 36.96 34.20
C LEU A 354 1.48 35.75 34.94
N ILE A 355 1.52 35.72 36.27
CA ILE A 355 0.85 34.67 37.06
C ILE A 355 -0.66 34.65 36.78
N GLY A 356 -1.28 35.83 36.65
CA GLY A 356 -2.71 35.96 36.35
C GLY A 356 -3.10 35.31 35.02
N VAL A 357 -2.39 35.65 33.93
CA VAL A 357 -2.71 35.10 32.60
C VAL A 357 -2.37 33.60 32.46
N LEU A 358 -1.37 33.11 33.20
CA LEU A 358 -1.03 31.69 33.23
C LEU A 358 -2.07 30.86 33.98
N SER A 359 -2.61 31.41 35.07
CA SER A 359 -3.71 30.81 35.81
C SER A 359 -4.99 30.73 34.96
N GLU A 360 -5.31 31.79 34.18
CA GLU A 360 -6.39 31.74 33.18
C GLU A 360 -6.15 30.63 32.14
N GLY A 361 -4.90 30.47 31.68
CA GLY A 361 -4.50 29.40 30.77
C GLY A 361 -4.72 28.00 31.33
N GLN A 362 -4.30 27.74 32.57
CA GLN A 362 -4.46 26.43 33.21
C GLN A 362 -5.93 26.06 33.42
N ILE A 363 -6.78 27.04 33.71
CA ILE A 363 -8.23 26.84 33.80
C ILE A 363 -8.81 26.44 32.43
N VAL A 364 -8.47 27.16 31.36
CA VAL A 364 -8.93 26.85 29.99
C VAL A 364 -8.40 25.51 29.50
N LEU A 365 -7.21 25.11 29.97
CA LEU A 365 -6.62 23.83 29.64
C LEU A 365 -7.42 22.66 30.24
N LEU A 366 -7.71 22.75 31.54
CA LEU A 366 -8.44 21.73 32.29
C LEU A 366 -9.94 21.67 31.96
N ASP A 367 -10.50 22.69 31.29
CA ASP A 367 -11.89 22.73 30.87
C ASP A 367 -12.15 21.94 29.59
N TYR A 368 -12.67 20.72 29.67
CA TYR A 368 -12.93 19.82 28.52
C TYR A 368 -13.80 20.44 27.40
N ASN A 369 -14.53 21.53 27.66
CA ASN A 369 -15.43 22.19 26.71
C ASN A 369 -14.88 23.48 26.07
N ALA A 370 -13.62 23.86 26.34
CA ALA A 370 -13.08 25.12 25.82
C ALA A 370 -12.98 25.16 24.29
N THR A 371 -13.39 26.28 23.69
CA THR A 371 -13.41 26.47 22.22
C THR A 371 -12.04 26.90 21.65
N GLN A 372 -11.76 26.65 20.36
CA GLN A 372 -10.48 27.03 19.72
C GLN A 372 -10.21 28.54 19.82
N ALA A 373 -11.24 29.36 19.70
CA ALA A 373 -11.10 30.82 19.82
C ALA A 373 -10.76 31.27 21.25
N GLU A 374 -11.27 30.58 22.28
CA GLU A 374 -10.89 30.84 23.68
C GLU A 374 -9.45 30.42 23.96
N ILE A 375 -9.03 29.28 23.40
CA ILE A 375 -7.65 28.78 23.47
C ILE A 375 -6.70 29.76 22.78
N ASP A 376 -6.97 30.17 21.54
CA ASP A 376 -6.13 31.09 20.77
C ASP A 376 -6.07 32.48 21.43
N ARG A 377 -7.17 32.94 22.02
CA ARG A 377 -7.21 34.20 22.77
C ARG A 377 -6.29 34.16 23.98
N ILE A 378 -6.29 33.06 24.75
CA ILE A 378 -5.43 32.94 25.94
C ILE A 378 -3.96 32.72 25.57
N ILE A 379 -3.67 31.93 24.53
CA ILE A 379 -2.31 31.79 23.98
C ILE A 379 -1.75 33.17 23.59
N LYS A 380 -2.56 33.99 22.91
CA LYS A 380 -2.16 35.34 22.50
C LYS A 380 -1.93 36.27 23.70
N LYS A 381 -2.74 36.18 24.77
CA LYS A 381 -2.52 36.93 26.01
C LYS A 381 -1.19 36.56 26.67
N ILE A 382 -0.92 35.27 26.85
CA ILE A 382 0.31 34.76 27.46
C ILE A 382 1.53 35.22 26.62
N ARG A 383 1.45 35.12 25.30
CA ARG A 383 2.52 35.56 24.38
C ARG A 383 2.82 37.05 24.48
N ASN A 384 1.78 37.89 24.56
CA ASN A 384 1.97 39.34 24.66
C ASN A 384 2.61 39.74 25.99
N GLU A 385 2.27 39.04 27.07
CA GLU A 385 2.84 39.29 28.39
C GLU A 385 4.31 38.86 28.46
N VAL A 386 4.63 37.69 27.91
CA VAL A 386 6.01 37.21 27.75
C VAL A 386 6.86 38.18 26.95
N LEU A 387 6.37 38.68 25.81
CA LEU A 387 7.09 39.67 24.99
C LEU A 387 7.31 40.99 25.72
N THR A 388 6.36 41.42 26.55
CA THR A 388 6.48 42.64 27.36
C THR A 388 7.59 42.48 28.40
N ILE A 389 7.66 41.33 29.06
CA ILE A 389 8.69 41.01 30.04
C ILE A 389 10.07 40.85 29.39
N GLU A 390 10.16 40.20 28.23
CA GLU A 390 11.41 40.07 27.48
C GLU A 390 11.97 41.43 27.05
N LYS A 391 11.10 42.35 26.64
CA LYS A 391 11.49 43.73 26.30
C LYS A 391 11.98 44.50 27.52
N TYR A 392 11.32 44.35 28.67
CA TYR A 392 11.78 44.92 29.95
C TYR A 392 13.16 44.40 30.34
N LEU A 393 13.35 43.08 30.31
CA LEU A 393 14.63 42.43 30.65
C LEU A 393 15.75 42.86 29.70
N ARG A 394 15.45 43.07 28.41
CA ARG A 394 16.40 43.60 27.43
C ARG A 394 16.79 45.06 27.74
N GLN A 395 15.84 45.91 28.13
CA GLN A 395 16.10 47.31 28.50
C GLN A 395 16.85 47.45 29.82
N GLU A 396 16.59 46.60 30.82
CA GLU A 396 17.40 46.56 32.05
C GLU A 396 18.83 46.06 31.78
N LYS A 397 18.99 45.10 30.87
CA LYS A 397 20.33 44.64 30.44
C LYS A 397 21.13 45.73 29.72
N GLU A 398 20.50 46.55 28.88
CA GLU A 398 21.16 47.70 28.25
C GLU A 398 21.60 48.78 29.25
N LYS A 399 20.80 49.01 30.31
CA LYS A 399 21.14 49.97 31.39
C LYS A 399 22.35 49.54 32.22
N LEU A 400 22.67 48.25 32.27
CA LEU A 400 23.80 47.71 33.04
C LEU A 400 25.15 47.73 32.27
N GLN A 401 25.19 48.18 31.00
CA GLN A 401 26.39 48.22 30.15
C GLN A 401 27.22 46.92 30.16
N ILE A 402 26.56 45.75 30.19
CA ILE A 402 27.25 44.47 30.11
C ILE A 402 27.32 44.02 28.64
N ASN A 403 28.54 43.76 28.17
CA ASN A 403 28.88 43.35 26.81
C ASN A 403 28.08 42.08 26.41
N PRO A 404 27.41 42.01 25.24
CA PRO A 404 26.32 41.05 25.00
C PRO A 404 26.69 39.56 24.89
N TRP A 405 27.95 39.18 25.07
CA TRP A 405 28.46 37.87 24.64
C TRP A 405 28.70 36.82 25.71
N ILE A 406 28.13 36.91 26.92
CA ILE A 406 28.29 35.84 27.92
C ILE A 406 27.00 35.61 28.73
N LEU A 407 26.54 34.35 28.67
CA LEU A 407 25.40 33.69 29.34
C LEU A 407 24.02 33.79 28.66
N PHE A 408 23.85 33.07 27.55
CA PHE A 408 22.80 32.04 27.30
C PHE A 408 23.04 31.40 25.92
N SER A 409 23.98 30.44 25.80
CA SER A 409 24.26 29.77 24.50
C SER A 409 23.76 28.32 24.40
N SER A 410 22.63 27.97 25.02
CA SER A 410 22.13 26.57 24.90
C SER A 410 20.61 26.35 24.94
N TYR A 411 19.77 27.39 24.95
CA TYR A 411 18.30 27.21 25.02
C TYR A 411 17.49 27.83 23.86
N GLU A 412 17.98 28.87 23.17
CA GLU A 412 17.24 29.42 22.01
C GLU A 412 17.26 28.51 20.78
N THR A 413 18.28 27.66 20.62
CA THR A 413 18.46 26.83 19.43
C THR A 413 17.54 25.60 19.42
N THR A 414 17.19 25.06 20.60
CA THR A 414 16.43 23.80 20.70
C THR A 414 14.91 24.02 20.72
N ILE A 415 14.45 25.16 21.23
CA ILE A 415 13.00 25.48 21.31
C ILE A 415 12.49 26.02 19.96
N SER A 416 13.25 26.91 19.31
CA SER A 416 12.93 27.36 17.94
C SER A 416 12.87 26.18 16.95
N ALA A 417 13.77 25.20 17.08
CA ALA A 417 13.82 24.04 16.21
C ALA A 417 12.73 22.97 16.50
N LYS A 418 12.17 22.92 17.72
CA LYS A 418 11.01 22.07 18.02
C LYS A 418 9.69 22.74 17.60
N LEU A 419 9.59 24.06 17.76
CA LEU A 419 8.48 24.85 17.24
C LEU A 419 8.40 24.83 15.70
N GLU A 420 9.51 24.69 14.98
CA GLU A 420 9.50 24.51 13.51
C GLU A 420 8.96 23.15 13.04
N LYS A 421 8.99 22.09 13.88
CA LYS A 421 8.67 20.72 13.46
C LYS A 421 7.23 20.25 13.71
N SER A 422 6.39 21.01 14.41
CA SER A 422 4.97 20.64 14.62
C SER A 422 3.97 21.66 14.07
N VAL A 423 4.43 22.58 13.22
CA VAL A 423 3.56 23.55 12.54
C VAL A 423 2.83 22.82 11.41
N ILE A 424 1.50 22.92 11.34
CA ILE A 424 0.84 23.09 10.04
C ILE A 424 1.27 24.47 9.56
N GLY A 425 2.50 24.49 9.06
CA GLY A 425 3.26 25.63 8.62
C GLY A 425 4.12 25.07 7.53
N THR A 426 3.83 25.53 6.35
CA THR A 426 4.58 25.18 5.17
C THR A 426 6.05 25.52 5.35
N LYS A 427 6.93 24.58 5.00
CA LYS A 427 8.37 24.77 4.91
C LYS A 427 8.71 25.29 3.52
N MET A 428 9.34 26.46 3.48
CA MET A 428 9.98 26.95 2.26
C MET A 428 11.25 26.16 2.00
N ILE A 429 11.37 25.65 0.78
CA ILE A 429 12.50 24.89 0.27
C ILE A 429 13.08 25.70 -0.88
N THR A 430 14.21 26.37 -0.64
CA THR A 430 14.84 27.23 -1.64
C THR A 430 15.56 26.37 -2.69
N ARG A 431 15.48 26.76 -3.97
CA ARG A 431 16.36 26.22 -5.02
C ARG A 431 17.83 26.40 -4.62
N TYR A 432 18.70 25.48 -5.03
CA TYR A 432 20.14 25.58 -4.78
C TYR A 432 20.96 25.67 -6.08
N ILE A 433 20.32 25.39 -7.22
CA ILE A 433 20.93 25.41 -8.54
C ILE A 433 20.08 26.22 -9.53
N ASN A 434 20.73 26.81 -10.52
CA ASN A 434 20.10 27.47 -11.66
C ASN A 434 20.50 26.76 -12.96
N GLY A 435 19.72 26.95 -14.03
CA GLY A 435 20.17 26.63 -15.38
C GLY A 435 21.18 27.65 -15.90
N TYR A 436 21.64 27.42 -17.12
CA TYR A 436 22.53 28.31 -17.85
C TYR A 436 21.74 29.45 -18.49
N GLU A 437 22.44 30.53 -18.86
CA GLU A 437 21.82 31.72 -19.50
C GLU A 437 21.13 31.38 -20.84
N ASP A 438 21.55 30.30 -21.50
CA ASP A 438 20.96 29.78 -22.72
C ASP A 438 19.63 29.03 -22.50
N GLY A 439 19.14 28.93 -21.26
CA GLY A 439 17.89 28.26 -20.90
C GLY A 439 17.99 26.74 -20.80
N SER A 440 19.21 26.18 -20.84
CA SER A 440 19.46 24.75 -20.64
C SER A 440 19.86 24.42 -19.20
N PHE A 441 19.68 23.16 -18.80
CA PHE A 441 20.23 22.63 -17.56
C PHE A 441 21.59 21.96 -17.74
N LYS A 442 21.83 21.37 -18.92
CA LYS A 442 22.97 20.50 -19.27
C LYS A 442 23.06 19.28 -18.36
N PRO A 443 22.06 18.38 -18.34
CA PRO A 443 22.01 17.26 -17.40
C PRO A 443 23.20 16.30 -17.54
N GLU A 444 23.66 16.07 -18.77
CA GLU A 444 24.84 15.24 -19.08
C GLU A 444 26.16 16.03 -19.03
N GLY A 445 26.11 17.32 -18.72
CA GLY A 445 27.31 18.15 -18.59
C GLY A 445 28.07 17.81 -17.31
N GLU A 446 29.40 17.75 -17.40
CA GLU A 446 30.28 17.63 -16.24
C GLU A 446 30.21 18.89 -15.38
N ILE A 447 30.35 18.72 -14.06
CA ILE A 447 30.47 19.85 -13.13
C ILE A 447 31.88 19.97 -12.58
N THR A 448 32.30 21.20 -12.35
CA THR A 448 33.54 21.50 -11.66
C THR A 448 33.44 21.23 -10.17
N ARG A 449 34.59 21.03 -9.51
CA ARG A 449 34.65 20.84 -8.07
C ARG A 449 34.12 22.05 -7.28
N GLY A 450 34.31 23.25 -7.80
CA GLY A 450 33.74 24.48 -7.26
C GLY A 450 32.21 24.54 -7.39
N GLU A 451 31.65 24.13 -8.54
CA GLU A 451 30.19 24.02 -8.71
C GLU A 451 29.58 23.00 -7.75
N ALA A 452 30.22 21.83 -7.58
CA ALA A 452 29.80 20.81 -6.62
C ALA A 452 29.80 21.36 -5.19
N ALA A 453 30.87 22.06 -4.79
CA ALA A 453 30.97 22.70 -3.48
C ALA A 453 29.86 23.72 -3.25
N VAL A 454 29.54 24.53 -4.28
CA VAL A 454 28.47 25.52 -4.20
C VAL A 454 27.10 24.88 -4.01
N MET A 455 26.80 23.83 -4.78
CA MET A 455 25.54 23.09 -4.65
C MET A 455 25.37 22.52 -3.23
N TYR A 456 26.43 21.92 -2.70
CA TYR A 456 26.41 21.30 -1.37
C TYR A 456 26.32 22.35 -0.24
N ALA A 457 27.15 23.40 -0.28
CA ALA A 457 27.14 24.47 0.72
C ALA A 457 25.79 25.18 0.81
N ARG A 458 25.16 25.46 -0.33
CA ARG A 458 23.82 26.08 -0.37
C ARG A 458 22.75 25.20 0.27
N LEU A 459 22.84 23.89 0.11
CA LEU A 459 21.93 22.95 0.75
C LEU A 459 22.14 22.89 2.27
N LEU A 460 23.40 22.93 2.73
CA LEU A 460 23.73 22.94 4.17
C LEU A 460 23.29 24.24 4.86
N THR A 461 23.25 25.36 4.14
CA THR A 461 23.04 26.70 4.70
C THR A 461 21.69 27.32 4.32
N ASP A 462 20.86 26.62 3.55
CA ASP A 462 19.68 27.18 2.88
C ASP A 462 20.01 28.50 2.15
N ASN A 463 21.07 28.47 1.34
CA ASN A 463 21.65 29.61 0.61
C ASN A 463 22.27 30.74 1.46
N ASN A 464 22.28 30.63 2.79
CA ASN A 464 22.87 31.64 3.68
C ASN A 464 24.33 31.33 4.01
N VAL A 465 25.19 31.25 2.99
CA VAL A 465 26.60 30.87 3.14
C VAL A 465 27.36 31.99 3.86
N PRO A 466 27.98 31.72 5.02
CA PRO A 466 28.80 32.69 5.74
C PRO A 466 30.01 33.14 4.92
N LYS A 467 30.36 34.42 5.01
CA LYS A 467 31.53 34.97 4.33
C LYS A 467 32.78 34.72 5.15
N GLU A 468 33.73 34.00 4.58
CA GLU A 468 34.97 33.60 5.25
C GLU A 468 36.17 33.82 4.34
N LYS A 469 37.32 34.08 4.96
CA LYS A 469 38.58 34.21 4.21
C LYS A 469 39.06 32.83 3.77
N SER A 470 39.46 32.68 2.50
CA SER A 470 39.98 31.40 2.02
C SER A 470 41.37 31.10 2.57
N THR A 471 41.62 29.81 2.82
CA THR A 471 42.92 29.26 3.18
C THR A 471 43.61 28.55 2.01
N PHE A 472 42.94 28.44 0.85
CA PHE A 472 43.48 27.82 -0.36
C PHE A 472 44.16 28.85 -1.27
N GLU A 473 45.31 28.50 -1.85
CA GLU A 473 46.09 29.40 -2.71
C GLU A 473 45.47 29.58 -4.10
N ASP A 474 44.63 28.62 -4.54
CA ASP A 474 43.96 28.61 -5.83
C ASP A 474 42.49 29.04 -5.79
N VAL A 475 42.05 29.62 -4.67
CA VAL A 475 40.73 30.22 -4.47
C VAL A 475 40.92 31.69 -4.11
N ASN A 476 40.64 32.59 -5.06
CA ASN A 476 40.79 34.03 -4.87
C ASN A 476 39.59 34.63 -4.14
N ASP A 477 39.79 35.77 -3.47
CA ASP A 477 38.72 36.47 -2.74
C ASP A 477 37.52 36.90 -3.63
N SER A 478 37.77 37.07 -4.93
CA SER A 478 36.76 37.42 -5.94
C SER A 478 36.08 36.21 -6.59
N ASP A 479 36.52 34.98 -6.32
CA ASP A 479 35.94 33.80 -6.93
C ASP A 479 34.54 33.52 -6.35
N TRP A 480 33.58 33.25 -7.23
CA TRP A 480 32.15 33.15 -6.88
C TRP A 480 31.79 31.92 -6.03
N PHE A 481 32.70 30.94 -5.93
CA PHE A 481 32.56 29.72 -5.12
C PHE A 481 33.36 29.76 -3.82
N LYS A 482 34.08 30.86 -3.54
CA LYS A 482 35.05 30.96 -2.45
C LYS A 482 34.41 30.73 -1.09
N ASP A 483 33.29 31.41 -0.82
CA ASP A 483 32.60 31.32 0.46
C ASP A 483 32.04 29.90 0.69
N GLU A 484 31.50 29.28 -0.35
CA GLU A 484 30.96 27.91 -0.31
C GLU A 484 32.03 26.84 -0.07
N ILE A 485 33.18 26.96 -0.74
CA ILE A 485 34.33 26.07 -0.52
C ILE A 485 34.80 26.16 0.93
N ASN A 486 34.98 27.38 1.45
CA ASN A 486 35.42 27.57 2.82
C ASN A 486 34.42 26.99 3.82
N TYR A 487 33.12 27.14 3.54
CA TYR A 487 32.07 26.62 4.40
C TYR A 487 32.11 25.09 4.48
N ILE A 488 32.16 24.36 3.36
CA ILE A 488 32.13 22.89 3.39
C ILE A 488 33.39 22.32 4.05
N VAL A 489 34.52 23.01 3.91
CA VAL A 489 35.78 22.61 4.57
C VAL A 489 35.68 22.75 6.08
N ASN A 490 35.14 23.88 6.56
CA ASN A 490 34.86 24.10 7.98
C ASN A 490 33.78 23.16 8.53
N PHE A 491 32.78 22.82 7.71
CA PHE A 491 31.70 21.91 8.07
C PHE A 491 32.20 20.48 8.33
N GLY A 492 33.33 20.10 7.73
CA GLY A 492 33.99 18.82 8.01
C GLY A 492 34.49 18.08 6.78
N TYR A 493 34.38 18.64 5.58
CA TYR A 493 35.04 18.11 4.39
C TYR A 493 36.53 18.46 4.42
N LYS A 494 37.38 17.50 4.79
CA LYS A 494 38.82 17.76 5.05
C LYS A 494 39.74 17.50 3.87
N GLU A 495 39.21 17.12 2.71
CA GLU A 495 40.01 16.72 1.55
C GLU A 495 40.11 17.83 0.50
N GLY A 496 41.14 18.67 0.62
CA GLY A 496 41.73 19.33 -0.55
C GLY A 496 42.68 18.36 -1.27
N TYR A 497 43.01 18.62 -2.53
CA TYR A 497 44.07 17.86 -3.22
C TYR A 497 45.42 17.99 -2.48
N SER A 498 45.59 19.10 -1.76
CA SER A 498 46.60 19.29 -0.71
C SER A 498 46.05 20.23 0.39
N GLU A 499 46.81 20.47 1.46
CA GLU A 499 46.46 21.47 2.49
C GLU A 499 46.25 22.89 1.92
N LYS A 500 46.72 23.16 0.70
CA LYS A 500 46.74 24.50 0.08
C LYS A 500 46.02 24.59 -1.27
N GLU A 501 45.61 23.47 -1.86
CA GLU A 501 44.98 23.44 -3.19
C GLU A 501 43.57 22.83 -3.13
N PHE A 502 42.60 23.56 -3.71
CA PHE A 502 41.25 23.09 -3.91
C PHE A 502 40.94 22.73 -5.37
N ARG A 503 41.62 23.20 -6.39
CA ARG A 503 41.31 22.93 -7.82
C ARG A 503 39.83 23.13 -8.18
N PRO A 504 39.23 24.28 -7.85
CA PRO A 504 37.79 24.51 -8.01
C PRO A 504 37.30 24.51 -9.47
N LYS A 505 38.23 24.63 -10.43
CA LYS A 505 37.94 24.71 -11.87
C LYS A 505 38.05 23.37 -12.59
N ASP A 506 38.57 22.34 -11.91
CA ASP A 506 38.71 21.01 -12.48
C ASP A 506 37.37 20.27 -12.38
N ALA A 507 37.09 19.38 -13.33
CA ALA A 507 35.94 18.48 -13.26
C ALA A 507 36.11 17.54 -12.06
N ILE A 508 35.04 17.32 -11.31
CA ILE A 508 35.07 16.44 -10.13
C ILE A 508 34.64 15.02 -10.50
N THR A 509 35.33 14.01 -9.99
CA THR A 509 34.92 12.61 -10.19
C THR A 509 33.74 12.24 -9.29
N ARG A 510 33.04 11.17 -9.64
CA ARG A 510 31.94 10.62 -8.84
C ARG A 510 32.40 10.19 -7.45
N GLY A 511 33.60 9.62 -7.33
CA GLY A 511 34.20 9.25 -6.06
C GLY A 511 34.49 10.47 -5.19
N GLU A 512 35.07 11.53 -5.77
CA GLU A 512 35.35 12.79 -5.09
C GLU A 512 34.07 13.52 -4.65
N PHE A 513 33.04 13.50 -5.49
CA PHE A 513 31.74 14.08 -5.15
C PHE A 513 31.09 13.37 -3.96
N VAL A 514 31.10 12.04 -3.95
CA VAL A 514 30.54 11.27 -2.83
C VAL A 514 31.34 11.47 -1.55
N GLN A 515 32.66 11.52 -1.64
CA GLN A 515 33.51 11.88 -0.50
C GLN A 515 33.14 13.25 0.09
N MET A 516 32.89 14.25 -0.77
CA MET A 516 32.49 15.59 -0.35
C MET A 516 31.23 15.57 0.50
N ILE A 517 30.18 14.89 0.03
CA ILE A 517 28.87 14.86 0.69
C ILE A 517 28.80 13.86 1.86
N ALA A 518 29.72 12.88 1.92
CA ALA A 518 29.81 11.93 3.03
C ALA A 518 30.12 12.60 4.37
N SER A 519 30.64 13.83 4.37
CA SER A 519 30.76 14.66 5.58
C SER A 519 29.44 14.87 6.34
N SER A 520 28.30 14.82 5.64
CA SER A 520 26.96 14.85 6.28
C SER A 520 26.54 13.54 6.95
N LEU A 521 27.32 12.46 6.80
CA LEU A 521 26.96 11.08 7.19
C LEU A 521 27.91 10.47 8.22
N GLN A 522 28.83 11.26 8.80
CA GLN A 522 29.96 10.76 9.61
C GLN A 522 29.59 9.90 10.85
N ASN A 523 28.33 9.88 11.27
CA ASN A 523 27.84 9.08 12.40
C ASN A 523 26.96 7.89 12.00
N GLU A 524 26.83 7.61 10.70
CA GLU A 524 25.96 6.56 10.18
C GLU A 524 26.72 5.22 10.00
N SER A 525 26.00 4.11 10.11
CA SER A 525 26.60 2.78 9.98
C SER A 525 26.95 2.45 8.53
N VAL A 526 28.20 2.05 8.28
CA VAL A 526 28.64 1.57 6.96
C VAL A 526 28.27 0.09 6.79
N LYS A 527 27.63 -0.25 5.67
CA LYS A 527 27.46 -1.63 5.18
C LYS A 527 28.26 -1.81 3.90
N LYS A 528 28.96 -2.94 3.80
CA LYS A 528 29.69 -3.33 2.59
C LYS A 528 28.74 -3.36 1.40
N SER A 529 29.11 -2.69 0.31
CA SER A 529 28.30 -2.67 -0.92
C SER A 529 28.65 -3.86 -1.84
N SER A 530 27.77 -4.12 -2.81
CA SER A 530 27.98 -5.12 -3.88
C SER A 530 28.57 -4.51 -5.16
N LEU A 531 29.07 -3.27 -5.10
CA LEU A 531 29.62 -2.57 -6.26
C LEU A 531 30.96 -3.18 -6.68
N ILE A 532 31.12 -3.43 -7.99
CA ILE A 532 32.21 -4.29 -8.50
C ILE A 532 33.56 -3.58 -8.68
N ASP A 533 33.56 -2.25 -8.68
CA ASP A 533 34.69 -1.40 -9.11
C ASP A 533 35.21 -0.44 -8.03
N ILE A 534 34.81 -0.65 -6.78
CA ILE A 534 35.24 0.20 -5.64
C ILE A 534 36.28 -0.49 -4.75
N ASP A 535 36.55 -1.78 -4.95
CA ASP A 535 37.51 -2.53 -4.15
C ASP A 535 38.93 -2.00 -4.39
N GLY A 536 39.56 -1.51 -3.31
CA GLY A 536 40.89 -0.88 -3.36
C GLY A 536 40.87 0.60 -3.75
N HIS A 537 39.70 1.17 -4.07
CA HIS A 537 39.55 2.60 -4.34
C HIS A 537 39.53 3.41 -3.04
N TRP A 538 40.15 4.59 -3.02
CA TRP A 538 40.29 5.42 -1.81
C TRP A 538 38.94 5.95 -1.30
N ALA A 539 38.01 6.26 -2.20
CA ALA A 539 36.65 6.71 -1.85
C ALA A 539 35.71 5.56 -1.40
N LYS A 540 36.19 4.32 -1.28
CA LYS A 540 35.36 3.14 -1.01
C LYS A 540 34.45 3.32 0.20
N GLU A 541 35.00 3.78 1.33
CA GLU A 541 34.23 3.92 2.57
C GLU A 541 33.09 4.94 2.42
N ALA A 542 33.35 6.08 1.78
CA ALA A 542 32.31 7.08 1.50
C ALA A 542 31.25 6.55 0.53
N ILE A 543 31.65 5.77 -0.48
CA ILE A 543 30.71 5.14 -1.40
C ILE A 543 29.83 4.12 -0.68
N GLU A 544 30.41 3.25 0.14
CA GLU A 544 29.65 2.27 0.94
C GLU A 544 28.71 2.95 1.94
N LEU A 545 29.14 4.06 2.55
CA LEU A 545 28.31 4.89 3.42
C LEU A 545 27.13 5.51 2.66
N ALA A 546 27.36 6.05 1.47
CA ALA A 546 26.31 6.63 0.63
C ALA A 546 25.33 5.57 0.11
N VAL A 547 25.81 4.36 -0.23
CA VAL A 547 24.96 3.21 -0.60
C VAL A 547 24.11 2.77 0.58
N SER A 548 24.70 2.65 1.77
CA SER A 548 24.00 2.22 2.99
C SER A 548 22.86 3.14 3.38
N ASN A 549 22.98 4.42 3.04
CA ASN A 549 21.98 5.46 3.30
C ASN A 549 21.03 5.72 2.11
N GLY A 550 21.09 4.91 1.07
CA GLY A 550 20.18 5.02 -0.09
C GLY A 550 20.44 6.24 -0.99
N ILE A 551 21.59 6.90 -0.85
CA ILE A 551 21.97 8.07 -1.65
C ILE A 551 22.47 7.61 -3.03
N VAL A 552 23.29 6.56 -3.03
CA VAL A 552 23.88 5.94 -4.22
C VAL A 552 23.29 4.54 -4.41
N LYS A 553 23.00 4.19 -5.67
CA LYS A 553 22.58 2.83 -6.06
C LYS A 553 23.61 2.09 -6.92
N GLY A 554 24.52 2.81 -7.57
CA GLY A 554 25.33 2.27 -8.67
C GLY A 554 24.59 2.26 -10.00
N TYR A 555 25.29 1.86 -11.06
CA TYR A 555 24.74 1.63 -12.39
C TYR A 555 24.17 0.21 -12.52
N GLU A 556 23.38 -0.04 -13.57
CA GLU A 556 22.75 -1.34 -13.82
C GLU A 556 23.75 -2.49 -14.01
N ASP A 557 24.97 -2.17 -14.47
CA ASP A 557 26.07 -3.13 -14.62
C ASP A 557 26.74 -3.49 -13.28
N GLY A 558 26.28 -2.93 -12.16
CA GLY A 558 26.83 -3.14 -10.82
C GLY A 558 28.06 -2.29 -10.51
N SER A 559 28.45 -1.36 -11.37
CA SER A 559 29.56 -0.43 -11.15
C SER A 559 29.12 0.86 -10.45
N PHE A 560 30.07 1.59 -9.86
CA PHE A 560 29.88 2.96 -9.37
C PHE A 560 30.58 4.01 -10.25
N LYS A 561 31.66 3.60 -10.92
CA LYS A 561 32.57 4.39 -11.75
C LYS A 561 33.20 5.55 -10.97
N PRO A 562 33.98 5.27 -9.90
CA PRO A 562 34.46 6.31 -9.00
C PRO A 562 35.42 7.32 -9.64
N ASP A 563 36.15 6.91 -10.67
CA ASP A 563 37.13 7.75 -11.38
C ASP A 563 36.53 8.53 -12.57
N GLU A 564 35.29 8.22 -12.96
CA GLU A 564 34.60 8.97 -14.02
C GLU A 564 34.08 10.30 -13.47
N THR A 565 34.09 11.33 -14.30
CA THR A 565 33.53 12.65 -13.98
C THR A 565 32.03 12.55 -13.72
N ILE A 566 31.56 13.26 -12.70
CA ILE A 566 30.12 13.26 -12.37
C ILE A 566 29.36 14.21 -13.29
N THR A 567 28.21 13.76 -13.78
CA THR A 567 27.30 14.64 -14.51
C THR A 567 26.47 15.51 -13.57
N ARG A 568 26.00 16.65 -14.07
CA ARG A 568 25.16 17.57 -13.30
C ARG A 568 23.86 16.91 -12.83
N ALA A 569 23.25 16.04 -13.63
CA ALA A 569 22.05 15.28 -13.28
C ALA A 569 22.30 14.28 -12.13
N GLU A 570 23.44 13.61 -12.13
CA GLU A 570 23.81 12.68 -11.06
C GLU A 570 24.09 13.39 -9.75
N ALA A 571 24.77 14.53 -9.81
CA ALA A 571 25.04 15.36 -8.64
C ALA A 571 23.75 15.83 -7.95
N VAL A 572 22.77 16.36 -8.70
CA VAL A 572 21.48 16.79 -8.11
C VAL A 572 20.68 15.61 -7.55
N THR A 573 20.74 14.45 -8.20
CA THR A 573 20.04 13.25 -7.76
C THR A 573 20.58 12.76 -6.40
N MET A 574 21.91 12.71 -6.25
CA MET A 574 22.54 12.31 -4.99
C MET A 574 22.27 13.33 -3.87
N LEU A 575 22.37 14.62 -4.16
CA LEU A 575 22.09 15.67 -3.18
C LEU A 575 20.62 15.69 -2.75
N ASN A 576 19.68 15.52 -3.69
CA ASN A 576 18.26 15.48 -3.35
C ASN A 576 17.94 14.28 -2.44
N ARG A 577 18.56 13.12 -2.64
CA ARG A 577 18.40 11.97 -1.74
C ARG A 577 18.99 12.24 -0.36
N LEU A 578 20.21 12.79 -0.30
CA LEU A 578 20.87 13.14 0.95
C LEU A 578 20.01 14.10 1.80
N PHE A 579 19.47 15.14 1.18
CA PHE A 579 18.66 16.15 1.87
C PHE A 579 17.15 15.83 1.89
N LYS A 580 16.75 14.63 1.42
CA LYS A 580 15.35 14.16 1.35
C LYS A 580 14.40 15.12 0.63
N ARG A 581 14.86 15.63 -0.52
CA ARG A 581 14.18 16.64 -1.35
C ARG A 581 13.49 16.09 -2.58
N SER A 582 13.37 14.76 -2.75
CA SER A 582 12.77 14.17 -3.95
C SER A 582 11.30 14.61 -4.14
N VAL A 583 10.89 14.76 -5.39
CA VAL A 583 9.51 15.05 -5.81
C VAL A 583 9.06 13.96 -6.78
N THR A 584 7.77 13.62 -6.77
CA THR A 584 7.15 12.63 -7.66
C THR A 584 6.32 13.31 -8.75
N PRO A 585 5.93 12.60 -9.83
CA PRO A 585 4.96 13.11 -10.82
C PRO A 585 3.68 13.62 -10.15
N ASP A 586 3.17 12.88 -9.15
CA ASP A 586 1.97 13.26 -8.40
C ASP A 586 2.18 14.54 -7.59
N ASN A 587 3.36 14.73 -6.98
CA ASN A 587 3.70 15.98 -6.29
C ASN A 587 3.73 17.18 -7.25
N ILE A 588 4.14 16.98 -8.49
CA ILE A 588 4.23 18.04 -9.50
C ILE A 588 2.87 18.33 -10.14
N ALA A 589 1.99 17.33 -10.25
CA ALA A 589 0.65 17.49 -10.81
C ALA A 589 -0.26 18.40 -9.96
N THR A 590 0.04 18.59 -8.68
CA THR A 590 -0.73 19.44 -7.75
C THR A 590 -0.34 20.92 -7.79
N VAL A 591 0.71 21.31 -8.52
CA VAL A 591 1.16 22.70 -8.64
C VAL A 591 1.00 23.21 -10.08
N ASN A 592 0.83 24.52 -10.26
CA ASN A 592 0.62 25.11 -11.58
C ASN A 592 1.84 24.85 -12.48
N GLU A 593 1.66 24.15 -13.60
CA GLU A 593 2.76 23.78 -14.50
C GLU A 593 3.56 24.99 -15.01
N ASN A 594 2.92 26.15 -15.14
CA ASN A 594 3.55 27.40 -15.61
C ASN A 594 4.42 28.09 -14.55
N SER A 595 4.32 27.72 -13.27
CA SER A 595 5.21 28.24 -12.21
C SER A 595 6.47 27.40 -12.03
N ILE A 596 6.59 26.28 -12.77
CA ILE A 596 7.76 25.41 -12.73
C ILE A 596 8.79 25.88 -13.75
N THR A 597 9.98 26.20 -13.27
CA THR A 597 11.15 26.38 -14.14
C THR A 597 11.48 25.03 -14.77
N LYS A 598 11.27 24.93 -16.08
CA LYS A 598 11.64 23.77 -16.91
C LYS A 598 12.77 24.16 -17.86
N PHE A 599 13.63 23.21 -18.18
CA PHE A 599 14.72 23.42 -19.12
C PHE A 599 14.45 22.67 -20.43
N SER A 600 14.90 23.25 -21.54
CA SER A 600 14.61 22.73 -22.88
C SER A 600 15.21 21.34 -23.14
N ASP A 601 16.28 21.00 -22.44
CA ASP A 601 17.09 19.79 -22.58
C ASP A 601 16.82 18.73 -21.51
N THR A 602 15.80 18.91 -20.67
CA THR A 602 15.50 17.97 -19.56
C THR A 602 14.21 17.19 -19.73
N LYS A 603 13.45 17.44 -20.80
CA LYS A 603 12.19 16.74 -21.07
C LYS A 603 12.45 15.25 -21.32
N ASN A 604 11.73 14.38 -20.60
CA ASN A 604 11.89 12.91 -20.64
C ASN A 604 13.27 12.43 -20.16
N HIS A 605 14.04 13.30 -19.51
CA HIS A 605 15.32 12.91 -18.93
C HIS A 605 15.08 12.09 -17.65
N TRP A 606 15.89 11.06 -17.39
CA TRP A 606 15.71 10.19 -16.22
C TRP A 606 15.77 10.95 -14.89
N ALA A 607 16.49 12.09 -14.86
CA ALA A 607 16.62 12.98 -13.71
C ALA A 607 15.64 14.18 -13.71
N GLU A 608 14.65 14.23 -14.60
CA GLU A 608 13.77 15.39 -14.78
C GLU A 608 13.19 15.93 -13.45
N TYR A 609 12.65 15.05 -12.61
CA TYR A 609 12.05 15.44 -11.33
C TYR A 609 13.09 15.90 -10.29
N ASP A 610 14.26 15.29 -10.27
CA ASP A 610 15.36 15.74 -9.40
C ASP A 610 15.88 17.12 -9.83
N ILE A 611 15.90 17.40 -11.13
CA ILE A 611 16.24 18.70 -11.69
C ILE A 611 15.18 19.74 -11.33
N ILE A 612 13.89 19.42 -11.44
CA ILE A 612 12.80 20.29 -11.01
C ILE A 612 12.92 20.63 -9.51
N SER A 613 13.15 19.62 -8.67
CA SER A 613 13.33 19.80 -7.23
C SER A 613 14.53 20.67 -6.86
N ALA A 614 15.62 20.57 -7.61
CA ALA A 614 16.84 21.33 -7.36
C ALA A 614 16.71 22.80 -7.78
N SER A 615 16.01 23.06 -8.88
CA SER A 615 15.96 24.35 -9.57
C SER A 615 14.78 25.25 -9.20
N ASN A 616 13.78 24.72 -8.47
CA ASN A 616 12.61 25.48 -8.06
C ASN A 616 12.56 25.70 -6.55
N THR A 617 12.32 26.96 -6.15
CA THR A 617 11.92 27.27 -4.78
C THR A 617 10.46 26.88 -4.63
N ARG A 618 10.14 26.13 -3.58
CA ARG A 618 8.80 25.61 -3.36
C ARG A 618 8.41 25.70 -1.90
N GLU A 619 7.12 25.73 -1.69
CA GLU A 619 6.52 25.63 -0.37
C GLU A 619 5.98 24.21 -0.17
N GLN A 620 6.32 23.53 0.92
CA GLN A 620 5.86 22.16 1.16
C GLN A 620 5.55 21.88 2.64
N TYR A 621 4.65 20.96 2.94
CA TYR A 621 4.43 20.45 4.30
C TYR A 621 4.54 18.92 4.34
N VAL A 622 4.62 18.35 5.54
CA VAL A 622 4.64 16.89 5.72
C VAL A 622 3.26 16.44 6.17
N GLU A 623 2.68 15.52 5.42
CA GLU A 623 1.42 14.86 5.76
C GLU A 623 1.60 13.35 5.68
N ASN A 624 1.31 12.64 6.77
CA ASN A 624 1.47 11.18 6.86
C ASN A 624 2.86 10.64 6.42
N GLY A 625 3.92 11.45 6.61
CA GLY A 625 5.29 11.09 6.21
C GLY A 625 5.63 11.39 4.74
N ASN A 626 4.67 11.91 3.96
CA ASN A 626 4.85 12.33 2.57
C ASN A 626 4.99 13.85 2.47
N TRP A 627 5.83 14.32 1.55
CA TRP A 627 5.95 15.74 1.25
C TRP A 627 4.82 16.16 0.31
N ILE A 628 4.04 17.16 0.71
CA ILE A 628 2.98 17.75 -0.11
C ILE A 628 3.42 19.14 -0.54
N LEU A 629 3.41 19.40 -1.86
CA LEU A 629 3.76 20.70 -2.42
C LEU A 629 2.55 21.63 -2.38
N VAL A 630 2.78 22.88 -1.97
CA VAL A 630 1.73 23.90 -1.80
C VAL A 630 1.77 24.92 -2.94
N LYS A 631 2.95 25.41 -3.33
CA LYS A 631 3.13 26.32 -4.45
C LYS A 631 4.57 26.35 -4.97
#